data_AF-A0A1H7ET23-F1
#
_entry.id   AF-A0A1H7ET23-F1
#
_cell.length_a   1.000
_cell.length_b   1.000
_cell.length_c   1.000
_cell.angle_alpha   90.00
_cell.angle_beta   90.00
_cell.angle_gamma   90.00
#
_symmetry.space_group_name_H-M   'P 1'
#
loop_
_entity.id
_entity.type
_entity.pdbx_description
1 polymer ?
#
loop_
_entity_poly.entity_id
_entity_poly.type
_entity_poly.pdbx_seq_one_letter_code
_entity_poly.pdbx_strand_id
1 'polypeptide(L)'
;MSSQAWVETIYIAPGHPDCRVYAMPYPMRPNQRPSDMLPKDQMDWREVAKLGSAQELVYIEPGYADLAANLVGQESGRHFQVTRHAG
;
A
#
# COMPACT_ATOMS: atom_id res chain seq x y z
N MET A 1 -22.76 -6.40 -15.64
CA MET A 1 -22.75 -6.22 -14.18
C MET A 1 -21.86 -5.03 -13.90
N SER A 2 -22.35 -3.98 -13.24
CA SER A 2 -21.50 -2.82 -12.92
C SER A 2 -20.55 -3.25 -11.80
N SER A 3 -19.26 -3.29 -12.08
CA SER A 3 -18.24 -3.49 -11.05
C SER A 3 -18.25 -2.28 -10.13
N GLN A 4 -18.52 -2.51 -8.84
CA GLN A 4 -18.50 -1.44 -7.85
C GLN A 4 -17.05 -1.02 -7.64
N ALA A 5 -16.76 0.28 -7.78
CA ALA A 5 -15.45 0.81 -7.45
C ALA A 5 -15.27 0.83 -5.93
N TRP A 6 -14.08 0.49 -5.45
CA TRP A 6 -13.70 0.64 -4.03
C TRP A 6 -12.39 1.40 -3.89
N VAL A 7 -12.11 1.92 -2.69
CA VAL A 7 -10.89 2.64 -2.38
C VAL A 7 -10.00 1.81 -1.47
N GLU A 8 -8.73 1.72 -1.83
CA GLU A 8 -7.68 1.10 -1.01
C GLU A 8 -6.70 2.17 -0.57
N THR A 9 -6.13 1.99 0.62
CA THR A 9 -4.94 2.74 1.03
C THR A 9 -3.71 1.87 0.77
N ILE A 10 -2.75 2.42 0.03
CA ILE A 10 -1.43 1.85 -0.15
C ILE A 10 -0.48 2.51 0.85
N TYR A 11 0.20 1.71 1.65
CA TYR A 11 1.12 2.18 2.68
C TYR A 11 2.51 1.56 2.49
N ILE A 12 3.53 2.40 2.39
CA ILE A 12 4.94 1.98 2.38
C ILE A 12 5.41 1.99 3.83
N ALA A 13 5.40 0.84 4.49
CA ALA A 13 5.79 0.73 5.88
C ALA A 13 7.29 0.96 6.06
N PRO A 14 7.71 1.72 7.10
CA PRO A 14 9.10 1.79 7.53
C PRO A 14 9.65 0.39 7.79
N GLY A 15 10.80 0.10 7.20
CA GLY A 15 11.55 -1.12 7.44
C GLY A 15 13.02 -0.91 7.08
N HIS A 16 13.90 -1.64 7.75
CA HIS A 16 15.34 -1.60 7.48
C HIS A 16 15.87 -3.03 7.34
N PRO A 17 16.63 -3.36 6.27
CA PRO A 17 16.98 -2.50 5.15
C PRO A 17 15.85 -2.33 4.11
N ASP A 18 14.82 -3.17 4.16
CA ASP A 18 13.77 -3.24 3.14
C ASP A 18 12.45 -2.67 3.67
N CYS A 19 11.66 -2.06 2.79
CA CYS A 19 10.32 -1.56 3.10
C CYS A 19 9.24 -2.49 2.54
N ARG A 20 8.23 -2.79 3.34
CA ARG A 20 7.05 -3.56 2.89
C ARG A 20 5.96 -2.61 2.45
N VAL A 21 5.25 -2.94 1.38
CA VAL A 21 4.12 -2.17 0.89
C VAL A 21 2.84 -2.94 1.18
N TYR A 22 1.92 -2.29 1.87
CA TYR A 22 0.64 -2.88 2.26
C TYR A 22 -0.52 -2.23 1.51
N ALA A 23 -1.49 -3.03 1.11
CA ALA A 23 -2.80 -2.60 0.69
C ALA A 23 -3.80 -2.80 1.84
N MET A 24 -4.57 -1.77 2.12
CA MET A 24 -5.60 -1.74 3.16
C MET A 24 -6.96 -1.56 2.48
N PRO A 25 -7.97 -2.37 2.80
CA PRO A 25 -9.25 -2.40 2.08
C PRO A 25 -10.19 -1.23 2.43
N TYR A 26 -9.64 -0.10 2.88
CA TYR A 26 -10.38 1.08 3.29
C TYR A 26 -9.54 2.35 3.17
N PRO A 27 -10.20 3.51 3.02
CA PRO A 27 -9.52 4.81 3.04
C PRO A 27 -9.11 5.19 4.46
N MET A 28 -7.98 5.91 4.57
CA MET A 28 -7.62 6.62 5.80
C MET A 28 -8.51 7.84 6.03
N ARG A 29 -8.79 8.14 7.31
CA ARG A 29 -9.42 9.41 7.70
C ARG A 29 -8.44 10.57 7.45
N PRO A 30 -8.95 11.80 7.25
CA PRO A 30 -8.08 12.98 7.17
C PRO A 30 -7.11 13.05 8.35
N ASN A 31 -5.83 13.26 8.06
CA ASN A 31 -4.72 13.34 9.02
C ASN A 31 -4.41 12.06 9.82
N GLN A 32 -5.05 10.93 9.54
CA GLN A 32 -4.72 9.64 10.16
C GLN A 32 -3.60 8.96 9.38
N ARG A 33 -2.56 8.46 10.06
CA ARG A 33 -1.52 7.65 9.41
C ARG A 33 -1.78 6.17 9.65
N PRO A 34 -1.48 5.29 8.68
CA PRO A 34 -1.56 3.85 8.89
C PRO A 34 -0.75 3.37 10.12
N SER A 35 0.41 3.99 10.38
CA SER A 35 1.24 3.72 11.56
C SER A 35 0.54 3.94 12.91
N ASP A 36 -0.51 4.77 12.94
CA ASP A 36 -1.23 5.13 14.16
C ASP A 36 -2.39 4.16 14.45
N MET A 37 -2.65 3.21 13.55
CA MET A 37 -3.73 2.23 13.70
C MET A 37 -3.38 1.19 14.77
N LEU A 38 -4.39 0.77 15.53
CA LEU A 38 -4.22 -0.29 16.52
C LEU A 38 -3.93 -1.63 15.83
N PRO A 39 -3.14 -2.54 16.43
CA PRO A 39 -2.78 -3.81 15.80
C PRO A 39 -3.97 -4.65 15.31
N LYS A 40 -5.10 -4.62 16.02
CA LYS A 40 -6.35 -5.29 15.62
C LYS A 40 -6.89 -4.78 14.27
N ASP A 41 -6.68 -3.50 13.97
CA ASP A 41 -7.13 -2.85 12.75
C ASP A 41 -6.05 -3.00 11.64
N GLN A 42 -4.89 -3.59 11.94
CA GLN A 42 -3.85 -3.90 10.96
C GLN A 42 -3.97 -5.33 10.42
N MET A 43 -4.88 -6.15 10.98
CA MET A 43 -5.02 -7.56 10.60
C MET A 43 -5.47 -7.77 9.15
N ASP A 44 -6.14 -6.78 8.57
CA ASP A 44 -6.64 -6.84 7.19
C ASP A 44 -5.61 -6.29 6.17
N TRP A 45 -4.41 -5.91 6.63
CA TRP A 45 -3.37 -5.39 5.74
C TRP A 45 -2.77 -6.53 4.94
N ARG A 46 -2.75 -6.37 3.63
CA ARG A 46 -2.10 -7.32 2.73
C ARG A 46 -0.79 -6.75 2.23
N GLU A 47 0.31 -7.48 2.42
CA GLU A 47 1.57 -7.14 1.76
C GLU A 47 1.40 -7.40 0.26
N VAL A 48 1.65 -6.39 -0.57
CA VAL A 48 1.43 -6.45 -2.03
C VAL A 48 2.68 -6.13 -2.83
N ALA A 49 3.70 -5.55 -2.20
CA ALA A 49 4.98 -5.30 -2.81
C ALA A 49 6.07 -5.17 -1.73
N LYS A 50 7.32 -5.20 -2.18
CA LYS A 50 8.49 -4.93 -1.34
C LYS A 50 9.45 -4.01 -2.08
N LEU A 51 9.96 -3.02 -1.36
CA LEU A 51 11.04 -2.16 -1.82
C LEU A 51 12.34 -2.54 -1.11
N GLY A 52 13.45 -2.53 -1.87
CA GLY A 52 14.78 -2.77 -1.36
C GLY A 52 15.37 -1.54 -0.68
N SER A 53 16.65 -1.64 -0.31
CA SER A 53 17.35 -0.61 0.45
C SER A 53 17.61 0.67 -0.34
N ALA A 54 17.62 0.62 -1.66
CA ALA A 54 17.70 1.78 -2.55
C ALA A 54 16.31 2.24 -3.03
N GLN A 55 15.23 1.81 -2.37
CA GLN A 55 13.83 2.09 -2.74
C GLN A 55 13.46 1.58 -4.15
N GLU A 56 14.19 0.58 -4.63
CA GLU A 56 13.91 -0.17 -5.84
C GLU A 56 12.84 -1.24 -5.60
N LEU A 57 12.02 -1.53 -6.61
CA LEU A 57 10.99 -2.55 -6.49
C LEU A 57 11.63 -3.96 -6.52
N VAL A 58 11.51 -4.70 -5.42
CA VAL A 58 11.99 -6.08 -5.30
C VAL A 58 10.97 -7.05 -5.88
N TYR A 59 9.70 -6.87 -5.52
CA TYR A 59 8.59 -7.59 -6.12
C TYR A 59 7.30 -6.79 -5.99
N ILE A 60 6.30 -7.13 -6.83
CA ILE A 60 4.94 -6.63 -6.75
C ILE A 60 3.95 -7.72 -7.14
N GLU A 61 2.82 -7.81 -6.44
CA GLU A 61 1.71 -8.68 -6.83
C GLU A 61 1.16 -8.24 -8.20
N PRO A 62 0.78 -9.17 -9.11
CA PRO A 62 0.30 -8.83 -10.44
C PRO A 62 -0.89 -7.85 -10.46
N GLY A 63 -1.81 -7.96 -9.48
CA GLY A 63 -2.95 -7.05 -9.35
C GLY A 63 -2.60 -5.62 -8.95
N TYR A 64 -1.34 -5.36 -8.61
CA TYR A 64 -0.81 -4.05 -8.20
C TYR A 64 0.28 -3.55 -9.16
N ALA A 65 0.56 -4.27 -10.25
CA ALA A 65 1.63 -3.94 -11.19
C ALA A 65 1.50 -2.52 -11.79
N ASP A 66 0.27 -2.00 -11.87
CA ASP A 66 -0.03 -0.61 -12.28
C ASP A 66 0.61 0.45 -11.37
N LEU A 67 0.91 0.09 -10.11
CA LEU A 67 1.51 1.00 -9.13
C LEU A 67 3.04 0.97 -9.12
N ALA A 68 3.69 0.12 -9.90
CA ALA A 68 5.14 -0.07 -9.85
C ALA A 68 5.91 1.26 -9.97
N ALA A 69 5.54 2.11 -10.95
CA ALA A 69 6.16 3.41 -11.15
C ALA A 69 5.93 4.39 -10.00
N ASN A 70 4.81 4.27 -9.29
CA ASN A 70 4.46 5.14 -8.16
C ASN A 70 5.17 4.73 -6.87
N LEU A 71 5.63 3.48 -6.76
CA LEU A 71 6.28 2.95 -5.56
C LEU A 71 7.80 3.17 -5.57
N VAL A 72 8.45 3.10 -6.73
CA VAL A 72 9.90 3.25 -6.84
C VAL A 72 10.33 4.66 -6.42
N GLY A 73 11.36 4.74 -5.58
CA GLY A 73 11.92 6.01 -5.09
C GLY A 73 11.02 6.77 -4.10
N GLN A 74 9.96 6.13 -3.59
CA GLN A 74 9.16 6.70 -2.50
C GLN A 74 9.78 6.37 -1.15
N GLU A 75 9.73 7.38 -0.27
CA GLU A 75 10.17 7.23 1.11
C GLU A 75 9.22 6.34 1.93
N SER A 76 9.81 5.59 2.86
CA SER A 76 9.06 4.83 3.84
C SER A 76 8.23 5.74 4.77
N GLY A 77 7.11 5.23 5.28
CA GLY A 77 6.16 5.97 6.11
C GLY A 77 5.08 6.72 5.32
N ARG A 78 5.14 6.72 3.98
CA ARG A 78 4.15 7.35 3.12
C ARG A 78 2.97 6.44 2.82
N HIS A 79 1.80 7.04 2.61
CA HIS A 79 0.62 6.34 2.11
C HIS A 79 -0.14 7.19 1.10
N PHE A 80 -0.91 6.54 0.24
CA PHE A 80 -1.79 7.18 -0.73
C PHE A 80 -3.02 6.29 -0.99
N GLN A 81 -4.07 6.88 -1.56
CA GLN A 81 -5.31 6.16 -1.87
C GLN A 81 -5.39 5.85 -3.36
N VAL A 82 -5.92 4.68 -3.70
CA VAL A 82 -6.17 4.26 -5.08
C VAL A 82 -7.61 3.81 -5.22
N THR A 83 -8.22 4.10 -6.36
CA THR A 83 -9.54 3.57 -6.71
C THR A 83 -9.36 2.29 -7.53
N ARG A 84 -9.98 1.20 -7.07
CA ARG A 84 -9.99 -0.10 -7.74
C ARG A 84 -11.36 -0.36 -8.34
N HIS A 85 -11.36 -1.18 -9.38
CA HIS A 85 -12.57 -1.66 -10.05
C HIS A 85 -12.56 -3.19 -10.06
N ALA A 86 -13.72 -3.81 -9.89
CA ALA A 86 -13.79 -5.26 -10.06
C ALA A 86 -13.54 -5.57 -11.54
N GLY A 87 -12.55 -6.44 -11.79
CA GLY A 87 -12.21 -6.95 -13.11
C GLY A 87 -13.23 -7.94 -13.65
#